data_AF-A0A535D2E0-F1
#
_entry.id   AF-A0A535D2E0-F1
#
_cell.length_a   1.000
_cell.length_b   1.000
_cell.length_c   1.000
_cell.angle_alpha   90.00
_cell.angle_beta   90.00
_cell.angle_gamma   90.00
#
_symmetry.space_group_name_H-M   'P 1'
#
loop_
_entity.id
_entity.type
_entity.pdbx_description
1 polymer ?
#
loop_
_entity_poly.entity_id
_entity_poly.type
_entity_poly.pdbx_seq_one_letter_code
_entity_poly.pdbx_strand_id
1 'polypeptide(L)'
;MLQSSPGEAQSAAIAAFGADQEVAPPDADVAVGPRDVAETVNNTLAFFLRTGAPSGALDINKFVGAPAGSHVTDPRIIYNQQSGRFIFSVLSLSDTSCSSMVFLLISDSADPKGTWFEVAIPEQSSSNFGDQPRLGVSDNLVTVSVDAYSCADSSFVGDELVVIQKSDLIAHAIGAHSANFYNQGPFGLLPVQSIGPTTTQYVIFNDSNPGNRVGIYVLRGTPEAQNVTVAFGAQPMNTPTAVGPNGRTAAAKQNGPTTLATGDDRFLNAVWQNGHIWTAGGTNCTPSGDTVVRSCLAYLRIDADAGGSVTGDLQLPFVGVSGKYLYYPAVSVDRADNLVTVFNESSATTFESIVVAGINVAAGGTTLTSFTTLHTSATYYNYGGTTCQTLTAGCRWGDYGGAAQDPT
;
A
#
# COMPACT_ATOMS: atom_id res chain seq x y z
N MET A 1 -24.78 4.31 -3.76
CA MET A 1 -24.46 5.24 -4.87
C MET A 1 -22.96 5.43 -4.81
N LEU A 2 -22.21 5.11 -5.88
CA LEU A 2 -20.80 5.49 -5.95
C LEU A 2 -20.74 7.02 -6.00
N GLN A 3 -20.10 7.64 -5.02
CA GLN A 3 -19.73 9.05 -5.07
C GLN A 3 -18.27 9.12 -5.48
N SER A 4 -17.97 9.80 -6.59
CA SER A 4 -16.59 10.15 -6.94
C SER A 4 -16.32 11.58 -6.48
N SER A 5 -15.18 11.76 -5.83
CA SER A 5 -14.58 13.05 -5.52
C SER A 5 -13.18 13.06 -6.14
N PRO A 6 -12.69 14.19 -6.67
CA PRO A 6 -11.36 14.23 -7.29
C PRO A 6 -10.19 14.04 -6.30
N GLY A 7 -10.45 13.98 -4.99
CA GLY A 7 -9.41 13.88 -3.96
C GLY A 7 -8.58 15.16 -3.83
N GLU A 8 -7.46 15.06 -3.14
CA GLU A 8 -6.47 16.13 -3.01
C GLU A 8 -5.65 16.28 -4.29
N ALA A 9 -5.53 17.51 -4.81
CA ALA A 9 -4.72 17.81 -5.97
C ALA A 9 -3.37 18.40 -5.55
N GLN A 10 -2.27 17.98 -6.20
CA GLN A 10 -0.94 18.52 -5.91
C GLN A 10 -0.89 20.06 -5.94
N SER A 11 -1.58 20.69 -6.88
CA SER A 11 -1.64 22.16 -6.97
C SER A 11 -2.36 22.80 -5.78
N ALA A 12 -3.36 22.14 -5.20
CA ALA A 12 -4.05 22.60 -4.00
C ALA A 12 -3.15 22.43 -2.76
N ALA A 13 -2.48 21.28 -2.63
CA ALA A 13 -1.47 21.04 -1.60
C ALA A 13 -0.32 22.07 -1.65
N ILE A 14 0.23 22.36 -2.84
CA ILE A 14 1.28 23.39 -3.02
C ILE A 14 0.77 24.77 -2.60
N ALA A 15 -0.46 25.11 -2.99
CA ALA A 15 -1.06 26.39 -2.60
C ALA A 15 -1.28 26.50 -1.09
N ALA A 16 -1.54 25.39 -0.41
CA ALA A 16 -1.77 25.35 1.04
C ALA A 16 -0.48 25.33 1.87
N PHE A 17 0.52 24.54 1.45
CA PHE A 17 1.68 24.21 2.30
C PHE A 17 3.04 24.60 1.72
N GLY A 18 3.12 24.86 0.40
CA GLY A 18 4.33 25.31 -0.28
C GLY A 18 4.93 24.28 -1.23
N ALA A 19 6.14 24.56 -1.72
CA ALA A 19 6.79 23.77 -2.76
C ALA A 19 7.28 22.39 -2.30
N ASP A 20 7.34 22.13 -0.98
CA ASP A 20 7.67 20.81 -0.42
C ASP A 20 6.60 19.75 -0.66
N GLN A 21 5.46 20.14 -1.25
CA GLN A 21 4.42 19.25 -1.77
C GLN A 21 4.61 18.88 -3.25
N GLU A 22 5.58 19.49 -3.94
CA GLU A 22 5.92 19.17 -5.34
C GLU A 22 6.78 17.90 -5.40
N VAL A 23 6.22 16.78 -4.93
CA VAL A 23 6.92 15.49 -4.83
C VAL A 23 6.33 14.49 -5.84
N ALA A 24 7.18 13.61 -6.35
CA ALA A 24 6.81 12.47 -7.17
C ALA A 24 7.64 11.23 -6.80
N PRO A 25 7.13 10.00 -7.05
CA PRO A 25 5.80 9.68 -7.60
C PRO A 25 4.63 10.10 -6.69
N PRO A 26 3.38 10.19 -7.18
CA PRO A 26 2.20 10.37 -6.33
C PRO A 26 1.82 9.05 -5.64
N ASP A 27 2.11 8.96 -4.35
CA ASP A 27 1.80 7.81 -3.51
C ASP A 27 0.55 8.08 -2.69
N ALA A 28 -0.57 7.51 -3.17
CA ALA A 28 -1.89 7.74 -2.62
C ALA A 28 -2.35 6.57 -1.74
N ASP A 29 -2.93 6.88 -0.58
CA ASP A 29 -3.61 5.90 0.27
C ASP A 29 -4.86 6.52 0.91
N VAL A 30 -5.80 5.68 1.35
CA VAL A 30 -7.09 6.14 1.88
C VAL A 30 -7.57 5.29 3.06
N ALA A 31 -8.05 5.96 4.10
CA ALA A 31 -8.71 5.37 5.24
C ALA A 31 -10.10 5.99 5.45
N VAL A 32 -11.08 5.16 5.78
CA VAL A 32 -12.47 5.59 5.95
C VAL A 32 -12.90 5.34 7.39
N GLY A 33 -13.15 6.41 8.13
CA GLY A 33 -13.76 6.37 9.45
C GLY A 33 -15.29 6.53 9.41
N PRO A 34 -15.95 6.59 10.57
CA PRO A 34 -17.41 6.67 10.66
C PRO A 34 -17.99 7.98 10.10
N ARG A 35 -17.20 9.06 10.09
CA ARG A 35 -17.63 10.41 9.69
C ARG A 35 -16.75 11.07 8.64
N ASP A 36 -15.49 10.66 8.58
CA ASP A 36 -14.45 11.32 7.79
C ASP A 36 -13.70 10.28 6.96
N VAL A 37 -13.23 10.72 5.80
CA VAL A 37 -12.26 10.02 4.96
C VAL A 37 -10.95 10.76 5.10
N ALA A 38 -9.87 10.02 5.33
CA ALA A 38 -8.51 10.54 5.35
C ALA A 38 -7.78 10.00 4.12
N GLU A 39 -7.19 10.89 3.34
CA GLU A 39 -6.44 10.58 2.12
C GLU A 39 -5.03 11.11 2.28
N THR A 40 -4.04 10.30 1.96
CA THR A 40 -2.65 10.73 1.89
C THR A 40 -2.23 10.78 0.45
N VAL A 41 -1.53 11.84 0.03
CA VAL A 41 -0.81 11.89 -1.24
C VAL A 41 0.55 12.51 -0.97
N ASN A 42 1.61 11.70 -1.04
CA ASN A 42 2.98 12.10 -0.73
C ASN A 42 3.11 12.76 0.66
N ASN A 43 3.24 14.08 0.68
CA ASN A 43 3.55 14.87 1.86
C ASN A 43 2.31 15.57 2.42
N THR A 44 1.12 15.31 1.87
CA THR A 44 -0.15 15.87 2.33
C THR A 44 -1.07 14.80 2.88
N LEU A 45 -1.66 15.06 4.05
CA LEU A 45 -2.79 14.31 4.59
C LEU A 45 -4.03 15.20 4.54
N ALA A 46 -4.97 14.85 3.67
CA ALA A 46 -6.23 15.55 3.45
C ALA A 46 -7.40 14.81 4.11
N PHE A 47 -8.42 15.57 4.50
CA PHE A 47 -9.61 15.07 5.17
C PHE A 47 -10.86 15.48 4.41
N PHE A 48 -11.79 14.55 4.23
CA PHE A 48 -13.05 14.77 3.56
C PHE A 48 -14.22 14.26 4.41
N LEU A 49 -15.36 14.96 4.34
CA LEU A 49 -16.62 14.38 4.76
C LEU A 49 -16.97 13.22 3.83
N ARG A 50 -17.80 12.29 4.32
CA ARG A 50 -18.25 11.11 3.56
C ARG A 50 -19.05 11.45 2.30
N THR A 51 -19.52 12.69 2.18
CA THR A 51 -20.14 13.25 0.97
C THR A 51 -19.13 13.68 -0.10
N GLY A 52 -17.82 13.52 0.16
CA GLY A 52 -16.71 13.96 -0.70
C GLY A 52 -16.30 15.43 -0.50
N ALA A 53 -16.91 16.17 0.43
CA ALA A 53 -16.60 17.57 0.66
C ALA A 53 -15.29 17.71 1.47
N PRO A 54 -14.34 18.58 1.07
CA PRO A 54 -13.11 18.78 1.83
C PRO A 54 -13.42 19.35 3.21
N SER A 55 -12.69 18.88 4.22
CA SER A 55 -12.88 19.23 5.63
C SER A 55 -11.59 19.64 6.36
N GLY A 56 -10.46 19.61 5.66
CA GLY A 56 -9.16 20.06 6.15
C GLY A 56 -8.03 19.32 5.46
N ALA A 57 -6.80 19.78 5.65
CA ALA A 57 -5.59 19.08 5.26
C ALA A 57 -4.43 19.53 6.15
N LEU A 58 -3.36 18.76 6.19
CA LEU A 58 -2.11 19.11 6.85
C LEU A 58 -0.90 18.68 6.04
N ASP A 59 0.22 19.36 6.29
CA ASP A 59 1.54 19.02 5.78
C ASP A 59 2.18 17.96 6.69
N ILE A 60 2.44 16.78 6.14
CA ILE A 60 2.96 15.62 6.88
C ILE A 60 4.35 15.93 7.46
N ASN A 61 5.22 16.65 6.74
CA ASN A 61 6.56 17.01 7.25
C ASN A 61 6.46 17.77 8.57
N LYS A 62 5.52 18.73 8.66
CA LYS A 62 5.28 19.52 9.86
C LYS A 62 4.55 18.74 10.93
N PHE A 63 3.62 17.88 10.53
CA PHE A 63 2.80 17.09 11.45
C PHE A 63 3.61 16.09 12.25
N VAL A 64 4.53 15.37 11.62
CA VAL A 64 5.43 14.41 12.29
C VAL A 64 6.71 15.06 12.83
N GLY A 65 6.86 16.38 12.67
CA GLY A 65 8.06 17.10 13.08
C GLY A 65 9.33 16.54 12.45
N ALA A 66 9.32 16.27 11.14
CA ALA A 66 10.43 15.66 10.42
C ALA A 66 11.76 16.37 10.72
N PRO A 67 12.87 15.63 10.98
CA PRO A 67 14.15 16.24 11.31
C PRO A 67 14.63 17.24 10.24
N ALA A 68 15.34 18.29 10.67
CA ALA A 68 15.89 19.26 9.74
C ALA A 68 16.86 18.60 8.74
N GLY A 69 16.69 18.90 7.44
CA GLY A 69 17.46 18.25 6.38
C GLY A 69 17.02 16.81 6.09
N SER A 70 15.74 16.52 6.35
CA SER A 70 15.06 15.29 5.94
C SER A 70 13.75 15.65 5.26
N HIS A 71 13.23 14.72 4.47
CA HIS A 71 11.89 14.80 3.89
C HIS A 71 11.11 13.53 4.23
N VAL A 72 9.78 13.66 4.28
CA VAL A 72 8.90 12.51 4.39
C VAL A 72 8.57 11.91 3.01
N THR A 73 8.30 10.61 2.98
CA THR A 73 7.87 9.88 1.78
C THR A 73 7.04 8.66 2.20
N ASP A 74 6.32 8.10 1.23
CA ASP A 74 5.61 6.82 1.35
C ASP A 74 4.59 6.74 2.51
N PRO A 75 3.58 7.63 2.55
CA PRO A 75 2.55 7.57 3.57
C PRO A 75 1.61 6.36 3.41
N ARG A 76 1.28 5.70 4.52
CA ARG A 76 0.22 4.68 4.61
C ARG A 76 -0.79 5.06 5.67
N ILE A 77 -2.07 4.83 5.41
CA ILE A 77 -3.13 5.13 6.38
C ILE A 77 -4.21 4.05 6.39
N ILE A 78 -4.59 3.62 7.58
CA ILE A 78 -5.69 2.67 7.78
C ILE A 78 -6.64 3.16 8.88
N TYR A 79 -7.91 2.80 8.76
CA TYR A 79 -8.85 2.91 9.87
C TYR A 79 -9.12 1.52 10.43
N ASN A 80 -8.72 1.27 11.68
CA ASN A 80 -9.03 0.01 12.36
C ASN A 80 -10.34 0.14 13.14
N GLN A 81 -11.39 -0.53 12.67
CA GLN A 81 -12.73 -0.45 13.24
C GLN A 81 -12.79 -0.97 14.69
N GLN A 82 -12.01 -1.98 15.04
CA GLN A 82 -12.00 -2.59 16.38
C GLN A 82 -11.51 -1.62 17.45
N SER A 83 -10.42 -0.89 17.19
CA SER A 83 -9.94 0.15 18.11
C SER A 83 -10.62 1.50 17.86
N GLY A 84 -11.34 1.65 16.76
CA GLY A 84 -11.93 2.91 16.33
C GLY A 84 -10.89 4.00 16.09
N ARG A 85 -9.68 3.63 15.64
CA ARG A 85 -8.55 4.54 15.42
C ARG A 85 -8.10 4.51 13.98
N PHE A 86 -7.71 5.68 13.48
CA PHE A 86 -6.76 5.78 12.37
C PHE A 86 -5.35 5.44 12.84
N ILE A 87 -4.62 4.68 12.03
CA ILE A 87 -3.21 4.37 12.20
C ILE A 87 -2.53 4.80 10.90
N PHE A 88 -1.43 5.55 11.03
CA PHE A 88 -0.72 6.18 9.94
C PHE A 88 0.77 5.88 10.06
N SER A 89 1.45 5.63 8.95
CA SER A 89 2.90 5.52 8.93
C SER A 89 3.49 6.31 7.78
N VAL A 90 4.66 6.91 7.98
CA VAL A 90 5.40 7.60 6.93
C VAL A 90 6.90 7.47 7.17
N LEU A 91 7.68 7.34 6.11
CA LEU A 91 9.13 7.31 6.20
C LEU A 91 9.66 8.74 6.24
N SER A 92 10.64 9.02 7.09
CA SER A 92 11.49 10.20 7.01
C SER A 92 12.88 9.78 6.58
N LEU A 93 13.38 10.36 5.51
CA LEU A 93 14.69 10.08 4.93
C LEU A 93 15.58 11.33 5.01
N SER A 94 16.82 11.17 5.48
CA SER A 94 17.78 12.27 5.52
C SER A 94 18.30 12.64 4.14
N ASP A 95 18.36 13.93 3.84
CA ASP A 95 18.89 14.47 2.58
C ASP A 95 20.42 14.43 2.52
N THR A 96 21.07 14.26 3.68
CA THR A 96 22.52 14.50 3.83
C THR A 96 23.27 13.37 4.53
N SER A 97 22.56 12.40 5.09
CA SER A 97 23.15 11.28 5.83
C SER A 97 22.46 9.96 5.52
N CYS A 98 23.17 8.87 5.77
CA CYS A 98 22.62 7.52 5.78
C CYS A 98 21.77 7.32 7.03
N SER A 99 20.52 7.77 7.00
CA SER A 99 19.59 7.64 8.12
C SER A 99 18.15 7.80 7.64
N SER A 100 17.30 6.90 8.11
CA SER A 100 15.85 7.03 8.00
C SER A 100 15.16 6.54 9.27
N MET A 101 13.89 6.91 9.41
CA MET A 101 13.01 6.36 10.43
C MET A 101 11.57 6.36 9.93
N VAL A 102 10.79 5.37 10.35
CA VAL A 102 9.35 5.38 10.14
C VAL A 102 8.70 6.07 11.33
N PHE A 103 7.92 7.12 11.07
CA PHE A 103 6.99 7.66 12.05
C PHE A 103 5.70 6.85 11.98
N LEU A 104 5.34 6.18 13.09
CA LEU A 104 4.07 5.48 13.27
C LEU A 104 3.20 6.29 14.21
N LEU A 105 1.99 6.63 13.77
CA LEU A 105 1.03 7.41 14.52
C LEU A 105 -0.28 6.64 14.70
N ILE A 106 -0.90 6.79 15.86
CA ILE A 106 -2.27 6.35 16.13
C ILE A 106 -3.10 7.53 16.64
N SER A 107 -4.26 7.73 16.06
CA SER A 107 -5.19 8.77 16.50
C SER A 107 -5.79 8.47 17.88
N ASP A 108 -6.17 9.50 18.62
CA ASP A 108 -6.80 9.36 19.94
C ASP A 108 -8.26 8.90 19.84
N SER A 109 -8.88 9.03 18.67
CA SER A 109 -10.30 8.77 18.44
C SER A 109 -10.61 8.39 16.99
N ALA A 110 -11.90 8.27 16.67
CA ALA A 110 -12.37 8.04 15.31
C ALA A 110 -12.44 9.33 14.44
N ASP A 111 -11.93 10.46 14.93
CA ASP A 111 -11.74 11.69 14.16
C ASP A 111 -10.26 11.84 13.77
N PRO A 112 -9.90 11.75 12.47
CA PRO A 112 -8.51 11.82 12.04
C PRO A 112 -7.91 13.24 12.18
N LYS A 113 -8.76 14.25 12.43
CA LYS A 113 -8.35 15.65 12.66
C LYS A 113 -7.99 15.94 14.12
N GLY A 114 -8.13 14.95 15.00
CA GLY A 114 -7.82 15.05 16.42
C GLY A 114 -6.31 14.99 16.70
N THR A 115 -5.98 14.69 17.95
CA THR A 115 -4.61 14.42 18.39
C THR A 115 -4.22 12.98 18.06
N TRP A 116 -2.90 12.78 17.92
CA TRP A 116 -2.28 11.51 17.60
C TRP A 116 -1.12 11.26 18.55
N PHE A 117 -0.90 10.00 18.89
CA PHE A 117 0.29 9.52 19.56
C PHE A 117 1.28 8.99 18.52
N GLU A 118 2.52 9.47 18.59
CA GLU A 118 3.58 9.18 17.63
C GLU A 118 4.69 8.34 18.28
N VAL A 119 5.23 7.41 17.48
CA VAL A 119 6.43 6.63 17.79
C VAL A 119 7.34 6.66 16.57
N ALA A 120 8.61 7.00 16.77
CA ALA A 120 9.64 6.88 15.75
C ALA A 120 10.30 5.50 15.80
N ILE A 121 10.38 4.84 14.65
CA ILE A 121 10.99 3.52 14.46
C ILE A 121 12.25 3.72 13.60
N PRO A 122 13.45 3.75 14.20
CA PRO A 122 14.68 3.91 13.44
C PRO A 122 15.05 2.63 12.70
N GLU A 123 15.80 2.78 11.61
CA GLU A 123 16.52 1.67 10.98
C GLU A 123 17.38 0.92 12.01
N GLN A 124 17.37 -0.40 11.95
CA GLN A 124 18.16 -1.21 12.88
C GLN A 124 19.68 -1.14 12.56
N SER A 125 20.04 -0.79 11.33
CA SER A 125 21.42 -0.63 10.89
C SER A 125 21.75 0.82 10.52
N SER A 126 22.88 1.32 11.02
CA SER A 126 23.40 2.65 10.64
C SER A 126 24.06 2.68 9.26
N SER A 127 24.11 1.56 8.54
CA SER A 127 24.62 1.47 7.17
C SER A 127 23.51 1.41 6.12
N ASN A 128 22.26 1.45 6.56
CA ASN A 128 21.10 1.25 5.72
C ASN A 128 20.15 2.46 5.83
N PHE A 129 19.29 2.57 4.83
CA PHE A 129 18.08 3.39 4.88
C PHE A 129 16.90 2.53 4.42
N GLY A 130 15.73 2.84 4.94
CA GLY A 130 14.47 2.19 4.60
C GLY A 130 13.82 2.85 3.40
N ASP A 131 12.93 2.11 2.75
CA ASP A 131 12.09 2.57 1.65
C ASP A 131 10.72 1.88 1.70
N GLN A 132 9.68 2.59 1.26
CA GLN A 132 8.31 2.08 1.13
C GLN A 132 7.78 1.32 2.35
N PRO A 133 7.64 1.96 3.53
CA PRO A 133 7.00 1.34 4.67
C PRO A 133 5.60 0.81 4.33
N ARG A 134 5.26 -0.35 4.91
CA ARG A 134 3.94 -0.96 4.78
C ARG A 134 3.34 -1.21 6.15
N LEU A 135 2.03 -1.12 6.23
CA LEU A 135 1.28 -1.09 7.49
C LEU A 135 0.22 -2.19 7.53
N GLY A 136 0.24 -2.96 8.61
CA GLY A 136 -0.73 -4.02 8.92
C GLY A 136 -1.21 -3.95 10.36
N VAL A 137 -2.34 -4.58 10.63
CA VAL A 137 -2.99 -4.54 11.95
C VAL A 137 -3.76 -5.81 12.22
N SER A 138 -3.80 -6.19 13.49
CA SER A 138 -4.68 -7.20 14.09
C SER A 138 -5.26 -6.65 15.40
N ASP A 139 -5.97 -7.47 16.18
CA ASP A 139 -6.60 -7.02 17.43
C ASP A 139 -5.57 -6.55 18.46
N ASN A 140 -4.40 -7.18 18.49
CA ASN A 140 -3.36 -6.98 19.50
C ASN A 140 -2.05 -6.41 18.93
N LEU A 141 -1.82 -6.46 17.61
CA LEU A 141 -0.57 -6.02 17.00
C LEU A 141 -0.79 -4.92 15.95
N VAL A 142 0.17 -3.99 15.89
CA VAL A 142 0.44 -3.16 14.71
C VAL A 142 1.77 -3.64 14.15
N THR A 143 1.84 -3.83 12.84
CA THR A 143 3.07 -4.29 12.18
C THR A 143 3.47 -3.34 11.08
N VAL A 144 4.73 -2.94 11.11
CA VAL A 144 5.36 -2.10 10.10
C VAL A 144 6.48 -2.91 9.47
N SER A 145 6.51 -2.99 8.15
CA SER A 145 7.68 -3.47 7.41
C SER A 145 8.30 -2.34 6.59
N VAL A 146 9.59 -2.46 6.27
CA VAL A 146 10.32 -1.51 5.44
C VAL A 146 11.40 -2.23 4.65
N ASP A 147 11.50 -1.94 3.34
CA ASP A 147 12.56 -2.50 2.51
C ASP A 147 13.87 -1.75 2.86
N ALA A 148 14.90 -2.44 3.35
CA ALA A 148 16.16 -1.84 3.72
C ALA A 148 17.18 -1.87 2.56
N TYR A 149 17.88 -0.76 2.37
CA TYR A 149 18.85 -0.54 1.31
C TYR A 149 20.20 -0.10 1.87
N SER A 150 21.28 -0.65 1.30
CA SER A 150 22.66 -0.27 1.65
C SER A 150 22.94 1.15 1.22
N CYS A 151 23.46 1.97 2.14
CA CYS A 151 23.88 3.33 1.83
C CYS A 151 25.14 3.40 0.94
N ALA A 152 25.88 2.29 0.79
CA ALA A 152 27.09 2.27 -0.02
C ALA A 152 26.79 2.25 -1.52
N ASP A 153 25.71 1.59 -1.92
CA ASP A 153 25.40 1.29 -3.32
C ASP A 153 23.90 1.27 -3.66
N SER A 154 23.04 1.60 -2.70
CA SER A 154 21.57 1.56 -2.84
C SER A 154 21.04 0.18 -3.25
N SER A 155 21.77 -0.89 -2.92
CA SER A 155 21.31 -2.26 -3.13
C SER A 155 20.36 -2.68 -2.01
N PHE A 156 19.33 -3.47 -2.35
CA PHE A 156 18.44 -4.07 -1.35
C PHE A 156 19.24 -5.07 -0.48
N VAL A 157 19.09 -4.97 0.85
CA VAL A 157 19.83 -5.80 1.82
C VAL A 157 18.92 -6.64 2.72
N GLY A 158 17.61 -6.51 2.60
CA GLY A 158 16.62 -7.26 3.38
C GLY A 158 15.42 -6.37 3.73
N ASP A 159 14.37 -6.99 4.25
CA ASP A 159 13.22 -6.27 4.80
C ASP A 159 13.29 -6.32 6.34
N GLU A 160 12.95 -5.21 7.00
CA GLU A 160 12.84 -5.09 8.45
C GLU A 160 11.37 -5.07 8.87
N LEU A 161 10.97 -6.00 9.73
CA LEU A 161 9.63 -6.09 10.28
C LEU A 161 9.62 -5.75 11.77
N VAL A 162 8.80 -4.79 12.15
CA VAL A 162 8.58 -4.38 13.54
C VAL A 162 7.17 -4.77 13.95
N VAL A 163 7.06 -5.52 15.04
CA VAL A 163 5.81 -6.01 15.61
C VAL A 163 5.56 -5.29 16.91
N ILE A 164 4.52 -4.45 16.95
CA ILE A 164 4.26 -3.49 18.03
C ILE A 164 2.99 -3.87 18.78
N GLN A 165 3.06 -3.78 20.11
CA GLN A 165 1.94 -3.98 21.01
C GLN A 165 0.91 -2.86 20.81
N LYS A 166 -0.23 -3.19 20.20
CA LYS A 166 -1.24 -2.20 19.85
C LYS A 166 -1.88 -1.53 21.06
N SER A 167 -2.03 -2.25 22.18
CA SER A 167 -2.56 -1.66 23.42
C SER A 167 -1.70 -0.51 23.94
N ASP A 168 -0.39 -0.59 23.74
CA ASP A 168 0.57 0.39 24.25
C ASP A 168 0.53 1.66 23.40
N LEU A 169 0.36 1.50 22.07
CA LEU A 169 0.06 2.60 21.17
C LEU A 169 -1.25 3.30 21.56
N ILE A 170 -2.32 2.55 21.85
CA ILE A 170 -3.62 3.12 22.27
C ILE A 170 -3.52 3.81 23.64
N ALA A 171 -2.72 3.27 24.55
CA ALA A 171 -2.52 3.83 25.89
C ALA A 171 -1.50 4.97 25.93
N HIS A 172 -0.84 5.28 24.80
CA HIS A 172 0.24 6.26 24.68
C HIS A 172 1.41 5.96 25.64
N ALA A 173 1.71 4.66 25.80
CA ALA A 173 2.61 4.17 26.83
C ALA A 173 3.56 3.10 26.27
N ILE A 174 4.56 3.53 25.51
CA ILE A 174 5.61 2.65 24.99
C ILE A 174 6.60 2.30 26.10
N GLY A 175 6.67 1.00 26.41
CA GLY A 175 7.60 0.40 27.35
C GLY A 175 8.69 -0.43 26.67
N ALA A 176 9.54 -1.05 27.48
CA ALA A 176 10.68 -1.84 27.01
C ALA A 176 10.30 -3.11 26.24
N HIS A 177 9.03 -3.54 26.32
CA HIS A 177 8.53 -4.75 25.66
C HIS A 177 7.44 -4.45 24.64
N SER A 178 7.23 -3.19 24.26
CA SER A 178 6.19 -2.81 23.30
C SER A 178 6.49 -3.21 21.86
N ALA A 179 7.71 -3.67 21.54
CA ALA A 179 8.06 -4.05 20.17
C ALA A 179 8.99 -5.28 20.10
N ASN A 180 8.85 -6.05 19.02
CA ASN A 180 9.82 -7.06 18.57
C ASN A 180 10.27 -6.75 17.15
N PHE A 181 11.56 -6.92 16.88
CA PHE A 181 12.19 -6.63 15.59
C PHE A 181 12.66 -7.91 14.92
N TYR A 182 12.40 -8.00 13.62
CA TYR A 182 12.88 -9.07 12.75
C TYR A 182 13.58 -8.41 11.56
N ASN A 183 14.79 -8.85 11.26
CA ASN A 183 15.57 -8.38 10.12
C ASN A 183 15.88 -9.60 9.22
N GLN A 184 16.16 -9.35 7.93
CA GLN A 184 16.46 -10.35 6.89
C GLN A 184 15.23 -10.98 6.23
N GLY A 185 14.15 -10.21 6.06
CA GLY A 185 13.00 -10.62 5.25
C GLY A 185 13.27 -10.56 3.74
N PRO A 186 12.55 -11.34 2.91
CA PRO A 186 12.54 -11.18 1.46
C PRO A 186 12.01 -9.79 1.07
N PHE A 187 12.35 -9.34 -0.13
CA PHE A 187 11.88 -8.07 -0.67
C PHE A 187 10.34 -8.01 -0.71
N GLY A 188 9.76 -6.92 -0.22
CA GLY A 188 8.31 -6.74 -0.34
C GLY A 188 7.48 -7.39 0.76
N LEU A 189 7.95 -7.48 2.02
CA LEU A 189 7.09 -7.96 3.10
C LEU A 189 5.90 -7.03 3.26
N LEU A 190 4.70 -7.59 3.23
CA LEU A 190 3.45 -6.87 3.25
C LEU A 190 2.60 -7.33 4.44
N PRO A 191 2.64 -6.59 5.56
CA PRO A 191 1.77 -6.82 6.69
C PRO A 191 0.30 -6.67 6.30
N VAL A 192 -0.51 -7.66 6.67
CA VAL A 192 -1.92 -7.74 6.30
C VAL A 192 -2.76 -6.86 7.23
N GLN A 193 -3.74 -6.16 6.65
CA GLN A 193 -4.69 -5.34 7.37
C GLN A 193 -5.91 -6.17 7.75
N SER A 194 -6.04 -6.56 9.02
CA SER A 194 -7.20 -7.31 9.49
C SER A 194 -8.40 -6.37 9.64
N ILE A 195 -9.42 -6.60 8.81
CA ILE A 195 -10.72 -5.92 8.90
C ILE A 195 -11.62 -6.64 9.91
N GLY A 196 -11.57 -7.97 9.95
CA GLY A 196 -12.26 -8.79 10.96
C GLY A 196 -11.45 -8.99 12.24
N PRO A 197 -12.09 -9.48 13.33
CA PRO A 197 -11.39 -9.78 14.58
C PRO A 197 -10.44 -10.97 14.44
N THR A 198 -9.19 -10.79 14.84
CA THR A 198 -8.16 -11.81 14.91
C THR A 198 -6.99 -11.32 15.75
N THR A 199 -6.40 -12.20 16.57
CA THR A 199 -5.12 -11.94 17.26
C THR A 199 -3.92 -12.49 16.49
N THR A 200 -4.15 -13.10 15.33
CA THR A 200 -3.12 -13.58 14.42
C THR A 200 -2.81 -12.48 13.42
N GLN A 201 -1.55 -12.09 13.34
CA GLN A 201 -1.08 -11.15 12.33
C GLN A 201 -0.43 -11.91 11.18
N TYR A 202 -0.87 -11.64 9.96
CA TYR A 202 -0.26 -12.19 8.76
C TYR A 202 0.67 -11.16 8.11
N VAL A 203 1.76 -11.63 7.53
CA VAL A 203 2.65 -10.85 6.66
C VAL A 203 2.90 -11.71 5.42
N ILE A 204 2.62 -11.17 4.23
CA ILE A 204 2.76 -11.92 2.98
C ILE A 204 3.79 -11.27 2.08
N PHE A 205 4.33 -12.02 1.11
CA PHE A 205 5.18 -11.46 0.06
C PHE A 205 5.03 -12.29 -1.21
N ASN A 206 5.30 -11.66 -2.36
CA ASN A 206 5.32 -12.36 -3.63
C ASN A 206 6.67 -13.07 -3.80
N ASP A 207 6.66 -14.40 -3.79
CA ASP A 207 7.83 -15.24 -4.08
C ASP A 207 7.67 -15.92 -5.44
N SER A 208 7.28 -15.15 -6.46
CA SER A 208 7.08 -15.70 -7.80
C SER A 208 8.39 -16.09 -8.48
N ASN A 209 9.52 -15.48 -8.10
CA ASN A 209 10.83 -15.78 -8.67
C ASN A 209 11.86 -16.10 -7.58
N PRO A 210 12.38 -17.35 -7.49
CA PRO A 210 12.06 -18.53 -8.32
C PRO A 210 10.90 -19.37 -7.78
N GLY A 211 10.27 -18.98 -6.65
CA GLY A 211 9.41 -19.86 -5.86
C GLY A 211 8.05 -20.20 -6.48
N ASN A 212 7.55 -19.40 -7.42
CA ASN A 212 6.18 -19.44 -7.93
C ASN A 212 5.12 -19.67 -6.83
N ARG A 213 5.24 -18.90 -5.74
CA ARG A 213 4.40 -19.04 -4.55
C ARG A 213 4.17 -17.70 -3.87
N VAL A 214 3.22 -17.69 -2.95
CA VAL A 214 3.11 -16.65 -1.94
C VAL A 214 3.71 -17.15 -0.65
N GLY A 215 4.69 -16.41 -0.14
CA GLY A 215 5.24 -16.65 1.19
C GLY A 215 4.41 -15.94 2.25
N ILE A 216 4.22 -16.60 3.39
CA ILE A 216 3.32 -16.16 4.44
C ILE A 216 4.02 -16.36 5.79
N TYR A 217 4.24 -15.27 6.51
CA TYR A 217 4.58 -15.31 7.92
C TYR A 217 3.30 -15.17 8.77
N VAL A 218 3.18 -16.04 9.77
CA VAL A 218 2.07 -16.08 10.72
C VAL A 218 2.61 -15.71 12.09
N LEU A 219 2.24 -14.52 12.55
CA LEU A 219 2.66 -13.95 13.81
C LEU A 219 1.58 -14.18 14.87
N ARG A 220 2.00 -14.62 16.04
CA ARG A 220 1.13 -14.81 17.22
C ARG A 220 1.83 -14.35 18.48
N GLY A 221 1.08 -14.26 19.57
CA GLY A 221 1.57 -13.73 20.83
C GLY A 221 1.59 -12.20 20.79
N THR A 222 2.27 -11.61 21.76
CA THR A 222 2.32 -10.16 21.98
C THR A 222 3.70 -9.75 22.46
N PRO A 223 4.24 -8.61 22.01
CA PRO A 223 5.50 -8.10 22.52
C PRO A 223 5.55 -7.98 24.04
N GLU A 224 4.49 -7.45 24.66
CA GLU A 224 4.44 -7.24 26.11
C GLU A 224 4.54 -8.56 26.90
N ALA A 225 3.93 -9.64 26.40
CA ALA A 225 4.05 -10.96 27.01
C ALA A 225 5.33 -11.71 26.62
N GLN A 226 6.19 -11.10 25.80
CA GLN A 226 7.47 -11.65 25.32
C GLN A 226 7.34 -13.05 24.69
N ASN A 227 6.23 -13.29 24.01
CA ASN A 227 5.91 -14.60 23.44
C ASN A 227 5.57 -14.50 21.95
N VAL A 228 6.07 -13.48 21.25
CA VAL A 228 5.86 -13.35 19.81
C VAL A 228 6.52 -14.54 19.10
N THR A 229 5.74 -15.27 18.33
CA THR A 229 6.22 -16.37 17.49
C THR A 229 5.96 -16.07 16.03
N VAL A 230 6.92 -16.43 15.17
CA VAL A 230 6.78 -16.34 13.72
C VAL A 230 6.83 -17.75 13.13
N ALA A 231 5.74 -18.18 12.51
CA ALA A 231 5.72 -19.39 11.70
C ALA A 231 5.73 -19.02 10.21
N PHE A 232 6.42 -19.81 9.39
CA PHE A 232 6.45 -19.63 7.94
C PHE A 232 5.58 -20.69 7.26
N GLY A 233 4.81 -20.25 6.28
CA GLY A 233 4.08 -21.07 5.32
C GLY A 233 4.20 -20.50 3.92
N ALA A 234 3.79 -21.27 2.93
CA ALA A 234 3.67 -20.79 1.56
C ALA A 234 2.55 -21.51 0.81
N GLN A 235 1.94 -20.84 -0.15
CA GLN A 235 0.95 -21.43 -1.06
C GLN A 235 1.42 -21.28 -2.51
N PRO A 236 1.36 -22.35 -3.33
CA PRO A 236 1.79 -22.28 -4.73
C PRO A 236 0.87 -21.33 -5.52
N MET A 237 1.42 -20.67 -6.53
CA MET A 237 0.61 -19.94 -7.52
C MET A 237 0.46 -20.78 -8.78
N ASN A 238 -0.75 -20.80 -9.34
CA ASN A 238 -1.05 -21.52 -10.59
C ASN A 238 -0.32 -20.89 -11.79
N THR A 239 -0.10 -19.58 -11.78
CA THR A 239 0.61 -18.83 -12.82
C THR A 239 1.60 -17.87 -12.17
N PRO A 240 2.91 -17.92 -12.54
CA PRO A 240 3.89 -16.97 -12.04
C PRO A 240 3.52 -15.54 -12.38
N THR A 241 3.58 -14.65 -11.39
CA THR A 241 3.44 -13.19 -11.57
C THR A 241 4.76 -12.53 -11.96
N ALA A 242 5.87 -13.27 -11.85
CA ALA A 242 7.22 -12.84 -12.18
C ALA A 242 7.28 -12.08 -13.50
N VAL A 243 7.82 -10.87 -13.43
CA VAL A 243 8.03 -10.00 -14.59
C VAL A 243 9.41 -10.24 -15.21
N GLY A 244 9.62 -9.70 -16.43
CA GLY A 244 10.79 -9.99 -17.25
C GLY A 244 12.15 -9.61 -16.62
N PRO A 245 13.27 -9.77 -17.35
CA PRO A 245 14.63 -9.71 -16.80
C PRO A 245 15.00 -8.44 -16.03
N ASN A 246 14.30 -7.33 -16.29
CA ASN A 246 14.53 -6.04 -15.66
C ASN A 246 13.76 -5.88 -14.32
N GLY A 247 13.01 -6.90 -13.89
CA GLY A 247 12.23 -6.88 -12.65
C GLY A 247 11.09 -5.86 -12.67
N ARG A 248 10.58 -5.48 -13.84
CA ARG A 248 9.57 -4.42 -13.99
C ARG A 248 8.43 -4.84 -14.93
N THR A 249 7.24 -4.35 -14.64
CA THR A 249 6.09 -4.44 -15.55
C THR A 249 6.26 -3.53 -16.76
N ALA A 250 5.47 -3.77 -17.81
CA ALA A 250 5.51 -2.99 -19.03
C ALA A 250 5.08 -1.53 -18.77
N ALA A 251 5.92 -0.57 -19.16
CA ALA A 251 5.62 0.85 -19.02
C ALA A 251 4.33 1.21 -19.77
N ALA A 252 3.44 1.93 -19.11
CA ALA A 252 2.14 2.27 -19.65
C ALA A 252 2.21 3.46 -20.59
N LYS A 253 1.48 3.38 -21.71
CA LYS A 253 1.26 4.55 -22.56
C LYS A 253 0.11 5.38 -22.01
N GLN A 254 0.25 6.68 -22.10
CA GLN A 254 -0.82 7.66 -21.91
C GLN A 254 -0.95 8.51 -23.18
N ASN A 255 -2.02 9.30 -23.30
CA ASN A 255 -2.22 10.24 -24.40
C ASN A 255 -1.19 11.40 -24.34
N GLY A 256 0.06 11.16 -24.69
CA GLY A 256 1.13 12.13 -24.59
C GLY A 256 2.48 11.56 -25.03
N PRO A 257 3.55 12.38 -24.95
CA PRO A 257 4.88 11.98 -25.40
C PRO A 257 5.62 11.05 -24.40
N THR A 258 5.11 10.90 -23.18
CA THR A 258 5.73 10.11 -22.10
C THR A 258 4.99 8.80 -21.84
N THR A 259 5.69 7.83 -21.26
CA THR A 259 5.11 6.62 -20.66
C THR A 259 5.14 6.72 -19.13
N LEU A 260 4.39 5.85 -18.45
CA LEU A 260 4.33 5.76 -16.99
C LEU A 260 4.99 4.45 -16.53
N ALA A 261 5.77 4.52 -15.46
CA ALA A 261 6.25 3.35 -14.75
C ALA A 261 5.07 2.69 -14.03
N THR A 262 4.99 1.37 -14.16
CA THR A 262 3.87 0.57 -13.63
C THR A 262 4.30 -0.38 -12.51
N GLY A 263 5.54 -0.22 -12.03
CA GLY A 263 6.10 -0.95 -10.90
C GLY A 263 6.76 -2.28 -11.28
N ASP A 264 6.60 -3.23 -10.38
CA ASP A 264 7.10 -4.59 -10.44
C ASP A 264 5.99 -5.58 -10.03
N ASP A 265 6.34 -6.81 -9.66
CA ASP A 265 5.40 -7.85 -9.28
C ASP A 265 5.08 -7.90 -7.78
N ARG A 266 5.59 -6.98 -6.94
CA ARG A 266 5.26 -6.98 -5.51
C ARG A 266 3.76 -6.84 -5.28
N PHE A 267 3.29 -7.43 -4.18
CA PHE A 267 1.97 -7.13 -3.65
C PHE A 267 1.95 -5.71 -3.07
N LEU A 268 0.89 -4.96 -3.32
CA LEU A 268 0.82 -3.53 -2.98
C LEU A 268 0.01 -3.24 -1.73
N ASN A 269 -1.05 -4.03 -1.47
CA ASN A 269 -1.76 -4.04 -0.20
C ASN A 269 -2.48 -5.40 0.00
N ALA A 270 -2.79 -5.73 1.26
CA ALA A 270 -3.46 -6.97 1.61
C ALA A 270 -4.41 -6.78 2.78
N VAL A 271 -5.61 -7.35 2.68
CA VAL A 271 -6.64 -7.30 3.71
C VAL A 271 -7.06 -8.70 4.15
N TRP A 272 -7.36 -8.87 5.44
CA TRP A 272 -7.91 -10.12 5.97
C TRP A 272 -9.32 -9.92 6.52
N GLN A 273 -10.24 -10.77 6.11
CA GLN A 273 -11.59 -10.87 6.67
C GLN A 273 -12.09 -12.31 6.57
N ASN A 274 -12.76 -12.79 7.62
CA ASN A 274 -13.49 -14.06 7.64
C ASN A 274 -12.69 -15.28 7.12
N GLY A 275 -11.41 -15.36 7.45
CA GLY A 275 -10.57 -16.50 7.06
C GLY A 275 -9.95 -16.38 5.66
N HIS A 276 -10.01 -15.21 5.03
CA HIS A 276 -9.46 -14.98 3.71
C HIS A 276 -8.56 -13.74 3.71
N ILE A 277 -7.34 -13.89 3.19
CA ILE A 277 -6.48 -12.76 2.81
C ILE A 277 -6.74 -12.47 1.34
N TRP A 278 -7.08 -11.23 1.00
CA TRP A 278 -7.06 -10.74 -0.37
C TRP A 278 -5.85 -9.85 -0.59
N THR A 279 -5.16 -10.03 -1.71
CA THR A 279 -4.02 -9.21 -2.13
C THR A 279 -4.03 -8.98 -3.64
N ALA A 280 -3.32 -7.95 -4.08
CA ALA A 280 -3.11 -7.67 -5.49
C ALA A 280 -1.72 -7.09 -5.77
N GLY A 281 -1.26 -7.27 -7.01
CA GLY A 281 0.00 -6.73 -7.51
C GLY A 281 0.01 -6.57 -9.02
N GLY A 282 1.11 -6.06 -9.55
CA GLY A 282 1.36 -5.95 -10.98
C GLY A 282 1.86 -7.25 -11.60
N THR A 283 1.63 -7.43 -12.89
CA THR A 283 2.33 -8.43 -13.71
C THR A 283 2.31 -8.01 -15.18
N ASN A 284 2.90 -8.83 -16.05
CA ASN A 284 2.84 -8.66 -17.49
C ASN A 284 1.93 -9.71 -18.12
N CYS A 285 1.03 -9.30 -19.01
CA CYS A 285 0.24 -10.22 -19.79
C CYS A 285 0.03 -9.70 -21.22
N THR A 286 -0.35 -10.58 -22.15
CA THR A 286 -0.83 -10.18 -23.48
C THR A 286 -2.35 -10.39 -23.50
N PRO A 287 -3.16 -9.33 -23.33
CA PRO A 287 -4.61 -9.46 -23.32
C PRO A 287 -5.14 -10.12 -24.60
N SER A 288 -6.29 -10.79 -24.51
CA SER A 288 -6.90 -11.43 -25.68
C SER A 288 -7.16 -10.40 -26.80
N GLY A 289 -6.70 -10.71 -28.01
CA GLY A 289 -6.79 -9.82 -29.17
C GLY A 289 -5.67 -8.77 -29.27
N ASP A 290 -4.76 -8.69 -28.29
CA ASP A 290 -3.59 -7.82 -28.34
C ASP A 290 -2.36 -8.55 -28.90
N THR A 291 -1.42 -7.80 -29.46
CA THR A 291 -0.12 -8.29 -29.94
C THR A 291 1.05 -7.76 -29.10
N VAL A 292 0.75 -6.91 -28.11
CA VAL A 292 1.73 -6.23 -27.27
C VAL A 292 1.55 -6.67 -25.82
N VAL A 293 2.67 -6.92 -25.12
CA VAL A 293 2.69 -7.16 -23.68
C VAL A 293 2.29 -5.87 -22.95
N ARG A 294 1.33 -5.98 -22.04
CA ARG A 294 0.80 -4.88 -21.21
C ARG A 294 1.11 -5.14 -19.73
N SER A 295 1.09 -4.08 -18.93
CA SER A 295 0.94 -4.23 -17.48
C SER A 295 -0.49 -4.68 -17.19
N CYS A 296 -0.62 -5.68 -16.35
CA CYS A 296 -1.85 -6.35 -16.01
C CYS A 296 -1.94 -6.50 -14.49
N LEU A 297 -3.14 -6.78 -13.99
CA LEU A 297 -3.38 -6.94 -12.56
C LEU A 297 -3.39 -8.43 -12.20
N ALA A 298 -2.71 -8.78 -11.12
CA ALA A 298 -2.76 -10.10 -10.52
C ALA A 298 -3.49 -10.03 -9.18
N TYR A 299 -4.51 -10.86 -9.00
CA TYR A 299 -5.30 -10.95 -7.77
C TYR A 299 -5.20 -12.35 -7.19
N LEU A 300 -5.07 -12.42 -5.87
CA LEU A 300 -4.99 -13.67 -5.13
C LEU A 300 -5.82 -13.58 -3.85
N ARG A 301 -6.56 -14.65 -3.57
CA ARG A 301 -7.10 -14.93 -2.24
C ARG A 301 -6.31 -16.06 -1.61
N ILE A 302 -5.99 -15.97 -0.33
CA ILE A 302 -5.37 -17.03 0.46
C ILE A 302 -6.35 -17.43 1.55
N ASP A 303 -6.61 -18.72 1.70
CA ASP A 303 -7.45 -19.25 2.77
C ASP A 303 -6.60 -19.39 4.03
N ALA A 304 -6.81 -18.48 4.99
CA ALA A 304 -6.00 -18.30 6.19
C ALA A 304 -6.89 -17.96 7.39
N ASP A 305 -7.01 -18.85 8.38
CA ASP A 305 -7.99 -18.70 9.47
C ASP A 305 -7.55 -17.78 10.62
N ALA A 306 -8.47 -17.34 11.47
CA ALA A 306 -8.11 -16.50 12.64
C ALA A 306 -7.12 -17.21 13.59
N GLY A 307 -7.09 -18.54 13.53
CA GLY A 307 -6.19 -19.40 14.27
C GLY A 307 -4.88 -19.67 13.57
N GLY A 308 -4.47 -18.93 12.53
CA GLY A 308 -3.16 -19.00 11.88
C GLY A 308 -2.92 -20.20 10.94
N SER A 309 -3.93 -21.01 10.65
CA SER A 309 -3.82 -22.07 9.63
C SER A 309 -3.87 -21.44 8.23
N VAL A 310 -3.12 -22.00 7.27
CA VAL A 310 -3.19 -21.62 5.86
C VAL A 310 -3.43 -22.89 5.05
N THR A 311 -4.53 -22.94 4.32
CA THR A 311 -5.03 -24.20 3.74
C THR A 311 -5.15 -24.21 2.22
N GLY A 312 -4.99 -23.07 1.56
CA GLY A 312 -5.04 -22.98 0.10
C GLY A 312 -5.07 -21.55 -0.41
N ASP A 313 -5.28 -21.42 -1.71
CA ASP A 313 -5.37 -20.16 -2.42
C ASP A 313 -6.38 -20.23 -3.59
N LEU A 314 -6.78 -19.06 -4.06
CA LEU A 314 -7.51 -18.84 -5.30
C LEU A 314 -6.80 -17.73 -6.07
N GLN A 315 -5.98 -18.12 -7.06
CA GLN A 315 -5.41 -17.19 -8.02
C GLN A 315 -6.37 -16.94 -9.18
N LEU A 316 -6.69 -15.67 -9.43
CA LEU A 316 -7.54 -15.30 -10.54
C LEU A 316 -6.72 -15.16 -11.84
N PRO A 317 -7.34 -15.36 -13.01
CA PRO A 317 -6.70 -15.01 -14.28
C PRO A 317 -6.22 -13.56 -14.28
N PHE A 318 -5.06 -13.31 -14.86
CA PHE A 318 -4.55 -11.95 -14.99
C PHE A 318 -5.54 -11.06 -15.72
N VAL A 319 -5.79 -9.89 -15.14
CA VAL A 319 -6.73 -8.92 -15.69
C VAL A 319 -5.96 -7.98 -16.60
N GLY A 320 -6.30 -8.00 -17.88
CA GLY A 320 -5.75 -7.10 -18.88
C GLY A 320 -6.78 -6.73 -19.93
N VAL A 321 -6.62 -5.54 -20.52
CA VAL A 321 -7.52 -5.01 -21.54
C VAL A 321 -6.71 -4.69 -22.80
N SER A 322 -7.14 -5.22 -23.95
CA SER A 322 -6.46 -4.98 -25.23
C SER A 322 -6.32 -3.48 -25.51
N GLY A 323 -5.10 -3.05 -25.84
CA GLY A 323 -4.78 -1.65 -26.13
C GLY A 323 -4.52 -0.77 -24.90
N LYS A 324 -4.73 -1.28 -23.68
CA LYS A 324 -4.61 -0.52 -22.43
C LYS A 324 -3.60 -1.15 -21.47
N TYR A 325 -3.22 -0.38 -20.46
CA TYR A 325 -2.31 -0.76 -19.40
C TYR A 325 -3.03 -0.59 -18.07
N LEU A 326 -3.02 -1.63 -17.23
CA LEU A 326 -3.59 -1.60 -15.88
C LEU A 326 -2.47 -1.74 -14.85
N TYR A 327 -2.51 -0.99 -13.75
CA TYR A 327 -1.41 -0.97 -12.77
C TYR A 327 -1.82 -0.38 -11.42
N TYR A 328 -0.93 -0.56 -10.43
CA TYR A 328 -1.11 -0.22 -9.01
C TYR A 328 -2.48 -0.60 -8.42
N PRO A 329 -2.87 -1.89 -8.46
CA PRO A 329 -4.12 -2.31 -7.83
C PRO A 329 -4.03 -2.19 -6.31
N ALA A 330 -5.10 -1.65 -5.71
CA ALA A 330 -5.37 -1.72 -4.30
C ALA A 330 -6.67 -2.52 -4.08
N VAL A 331 -6.74 -3.28 -2.99
CA VAL A 331 -7.87 -4.14 -2.65
C VAL A 331 -8.44 -3.86 -1.26
N SER A 332 -9.75 -3.98 -1.14
CA SER A 332 -10.44 -4.12 0.14
C SER A 332 -11.60 -5.10 -0.03
N VAL A 333 -12.37 -5.35 1.03
CA VAL A 333 -13.58 -6.18 0.94
C VAL A 333 -14.77 -5.45 1.53
N ASP A 334 -15.98 -5.80 1.09
CA ASP A 334 -17.20 -5.38 1.78
C ASP A 334 -17.55 -6.32 2.95
N ARG A 335 -18.62 -6.01 3.69
CA ARG A 335 -19.09 -6.82 4.83
C ARG A 335 -19.53 -8.25 4.44
N ALA A 336 -19.73 -8.51 3.15
CA ALA A 336 -20.09 -9.82 2.61
C ALA A 336 -18.88 -10.54 1.98
N ASP A 337 -17.65 -10.08 2.24
CA ASP A 337 -16.39 -10.60 1.71
C ASP A 337 -16.24 -10.47 0.18
N ASN A 338 -17.04 -9.61 -0.46
CA ASN A 338 -16.83 -9.30 -1.87
C ASN A 338 -15.60 -8.40 -2.01
N LEU A 339 -14.71 -8.74 -2.94
CA LEU A 339 -13.54 -7.92 -3.26
C LEU A 339 -14.01 -6.60 -3.88
N VAL A 340 -13.44 -5.50 -3.43
CA VAL A 340 -13.44 -4.21 -4.10
C VAL A 340 -12.01 -3.88 -4.47
N THR A 341 -11.80 -3.42 -5.70
CA THR A 341 -10.46 -3.03 -6.16
C THR A 341 -10.50 -1.70 -6.87
N VAL A 342 -9.48 -0.88 -6.59
CA VAL A 342 -9.19 0.35 -7.31
C VAL A 342 -7.85 0.17 -7.99
N PHE A 343 -7.72 0.62 -9.23
CA PHE A 343 -6.48 0.54 -9.99
C PHE A 343 -6.43 1.68 -11.00
N ASN A 344 -5.27 1.83 -11.62
CA ASN A 344 -5.04 2.82 -12.65
C ASN A 344 -5.14 2.22 -14.05
N GLU A 345 -5.65 3.01 -15.00
CA GLU A 345 -5.78 2.64 -16.42
C GLU A 345 -5.37 3.78 -17.35
N SER A 346 -4.44 3.49 -18.27
CA SER A 346 -4.07 4.39 -19.37
C SER A 346 -3.87 3.68 -20.70
N SER A 347 -3.85 4.46 -21.79
CA SER A 347 -3.58 3.96 -23.14
C SER A 347 -2.95 5.04 -24.01
N ALA A 348 -2.53 4.69 -25.23
CA ALA A 348 -2.00 5.68 -26.18
C ALA A 348 -2.99 6.80 -26.55
N THR A 349 -4.29 6.62 -26.28
CA THR A 349 -5.35 7.58 -26.62
C THR A 349 -6.13 8.09 -25.41
N THR A 350 -5.81 7.64 -24.19
CA THR A 350 -6.45 8.11 -22.96
C THR A 350 -5.39 8.58 -21.97
N PHE A 351 -5.68 9.67 -21.26
CA PHE A 351 -4.90 10.02 -20.09
C PHE A 351 -5.14 9.01 -18.98
N GLU A 352 -4.30 9.11 -17.96
CA GLU A 352 -4.39 8.28 -16.79
C GLU A 352 -5.73 8.41 -16.06
N SER A 353 -6.28 7.28 -15.63
CA SER A 353 -7.59 7.21 -15.00
C SER A 353 -7.59 6.30 -13.77
N ILE A 354 -8.33 6.69 -12.74
CA ILE A 354 -8.65 5.85 -11.59
C ILE A 354 -9.91 5.05 -11.93
N VAL A 355 -9.83 3.73 -11.78
CA VAL A 355 -10.88 2.78 -12.13
C VAL A 355 -11.22 1.93 -10.91
N VAL A 356 -12.50 1.64 -10.72
CA VAL A 356 -13.01 0.73 -9.69
C VAL A 356 -13.72 -0.46 -10.33
N ALA A 357 -13.52 -1.63 -9.74
CA ALA A 357 -14.25 -2.86 -10.00
C ALA A 357 -14.40 -3.67 -8.70
N GLY A 358 -15.05 -4.82 -8.78
CA GLY A 358 -15.12 -5.74 -7.65
C GLY A 358 -15.31 -7.18 -8.09
N ILE A 359 -15.37 -8.10 -7.15
CA ILE A 359 -15.69 -9.51 -7.37
C ILE A 359 -16.77 -9.89 -6.38
N ASN A 360 -17.88 -10.41 -6.90
CA ASN A 360 -18.95 -10.92 -6.05
C ASN A 360 -18.59 -12.34 -5.59
N VAL A 361 -17.68 -12.43 -4.62
CA VAL A 361 -17.17 -13.69 -4.06
C VAL A 361 -18.30 -14.47 -3.38
N ALA A 362 -19.21 -13.76 -2.69
CA ALA A 362 -20.37 -14.37 -2.04
C ALA A 362 -21.30 -15.10 -3.03
N ALA A 363 -21.36 -14.64 -4.29
CA ALA A 363 -22.08 -15.31 -5.37
C ALA A 363 -21.25 -16.36 -6.14
N GLY A 364 -20.05 -16.70 -5.66
CA GLY A 364 -19.11 -17.61 -6.34
C GLY A 364 -18.40 -17.00 -7.54
N GLY A 365 -18.38 -15.66 -7.65
CA GLY A 365 -17.70 -14.95 -8.73
C GLY A 365 -16.19 -15.10 -8.67
N THR A 366 -15.57 -15.29 -9.84
CA THR A 366 -14.11 -15.40 -10.01
C THR A 366 -13.57 -14.41 -11.05
N THR A 367 -14.39 -13.43 -11.43
CA THR A 367 -14.08 -12.42 -12.43
C THR A 367 -14.46 -11.05 -11.92
N LEU A 368 -13.69 -10.02 -12.32
CA LEU A 368 -14.06 -8.64 -12.03
C LEU A 368 -15.41 -8.28 -12.69
N THR A 369 -16.20 -7.48 -11.97
CA THR A 369 -17.35 -6.78 -12.52
C THR A 369 -16.92 -5.79 -13.59
N SER A 370 -17.90 -5.20 -14.29
CA SER A 370 -17.64 -4.09 -15.22
C SER A 370 -16.87 -2.97 -14.53
N PHE A 371 -15.90 -2.40 -15.27
CA PHE A 371 -15.06 -1.31 -14.80
C PHE A 371 -15.84 0.00 -14.78
N THR A 372 -15.65 0.77 -13.72
CA THR A 372 -16.19 2.14 -13.59
C THR A 372 -15.04 3.11 -13.44
N THR A 373 -14.91 4.06 -14.35
CA THR A 373 -13.93 5.15 -14.22
C THR A 373 -14.43 6.16 -13.18
N LEU A 374 -13.64 6.39 -12.14
CA LEU A 374 -13.92 7.37 -11.09
C LEU A 374 -13.48 8.77 -11.51
N HIS A 375 -12.29 8.86 -12.09
CA HIS A 375 -11.69 10.11 -12.53
C HIS A 375 -10.67 9.85 -13.65
N THR A 376 -10.55 10.79 -14.59
CA THR A 376 -9.51 10.78 -15.63
C THR A 376 -8.76 12.10 -15.56
N SER A 377 -7.43 12.02 -15.54
CA SER A 377 -6.54 13.18 -15.57
C SER A 377 -6.85 14.09 -16.75
N ALA A 378 -6.77 15.41 -16.52
CA ALA A 378 -7.05 16.41 -17.55
C ALA A 378 -5.94 16.52 -18.60
N THR A 379 -4.73 16.04 -18.28
CA THR A 379 -3.55 16.06 -19.15
C THR A 379 -2.68 14.84 -18.86
N TYR A 380 -1.69 14.60 -19.72
CA TYR A 380 -0.67 13.58 -19.50
C TYR A 380 0.23 13.99 -18.33
N TYR A 381 0.64 13.00 -17.57
CA TYR A 381 1.57 13.19 -16.47
C TYR A 381 3.01 13.35 -16.98
N ASN A 382 3.70 14.37 -16.46
CA ASN A 382 5.04 14.75 -16.89
C ASN A 382 5.82 15.46 -15.77
N TYR A 383 6.01 14.77 -14.66
CA TYR A 383 6.83 15.30 -13.56
C TYR A 383 8.30 15.47 -13.99
N GLY A 384 8.93 16.59 -13.63
CA GLY A 384 10.33 16.86 -13.97
C GLY A 384 10.60 17.15 -15.47
N GLY A 385 9.56 17.35 -16.28
CA GLY A 385 9.68 17.79 -17.67
C GLY A 385 10.37 16.76 -18.58
N THR A 386 11.46 17.14 -19.23
CA THR A 386 12.14 16.29 -20.23
C THR A 386 12.81 15.05 -19.64
N THR A 387 13.13 15.04 -18.33
CA THR A 387 13.72 13.89 -17.62
C THR A 387 12.82 12.65 -17.69
N CYS A 388 11.51 12.88 -17.71
CA CYS A 388 10.47 11.87 -17.80
C CYS A 388 10.46 11.13 -19.14
N GLN A 389 10.97 11.76 -20.21
CA GLN A 389 10.92 11.25 -21.59
C GLN A 389 12.08 10.31 -21.94
N THR A 390 13.12 10.25 -21.12
CA THR A 390 14.34 9.46 -21.38
C THR A 390 14.38 8.15 -20.58
N LEU A 391 13.44 7.94 -19.66
CA LEU A 391 13.38 6.75 -18.82
C LEU A 391 12.79 5.56 -19.58
N THR A 392 13.58 4.48 -19.70
CA THR A 392 13.13 3.20 -20.29
C THR A 392 12.01 2.55 -19.48
N ALA A 393 11.94 2.81 -18.18
CA ALA A 393 10.87 2.35 -17.29
C ALA A 393 9.64 3.27 -17.28
N GLY A 394 9.67 4.42 -17.98
CA GLY A 394 8.64 5.45 -17.92
C GLY A 394 8.76 6.41 -16.73
N CYS A 395 7.95 7.46 -16.74
CA CYS A 395 7.81 8.42 -15.65
C CYS A 395 7.34 7.72 -14.37
N ARG A 396 8.01 7.98 -13.24
CA ARG A 396 7.55 7.49 -11.93
C ARG A 396 6.15 8.03 -11.64
N TRP A 397 5.18 7.12 -11.67
CA TRP A 397 3.77 7.35 -11.42
C TRP A 397 3.37 6.35 -10.35
N GLY A 398 3.05 6.82 -9.14
CA GLY A 398 2.77 6.02 -7.94
C GLY A 398 3.71 4.86 -7.64
N ASP A 399 3.73 4.41 -6.40
CA ASP A 399 4.22 3.10 -6.03
C ASP A 399 3.08 2.17 -5.59
N TYR A 400 1.93 2.74 -5.22
CA TYR A 400 0.74 2.04 -4.77
C TYR A 400 -0.51 2.94 -4.85
N GLY A 401 -1.66 2.36 -4.52
CA GLY A 401 -2.91 3.06 -4.28
C GLY A 401 -3.58 2.57 -2.99
N GLY A 402 -4.70 3.19 -2.61
CA GLY A 402 -5.48 2.83 -1.42
C GLY A 402 -6.89 2.32 -1.74
N ALA A 403 -7.37 1.39 -0.92
CA ALA A 403 -8.77 0.96 -0.88
C ALA A 403 -9.14 0.58 0.55
N ALA A 404 -10.25 1.11 1.07
CA ALA A 404 -10.68 0.87 2.44
C ALA A 404 -12.15 0.44 2.52
N GLN A 405 -12.44 -0.48 3.45
CA GLN A 405 -13.81 -0.85 3.77
C GLN A 405 -14.48 0.29 4.53
N ASP A 406 -15.73 0.53 4.18
CA ASP A 406 -16.61 1.42 4.93
C ASP A 406 -17.00 0.78 6.28
N PRO A 407 -16.70 1.42 7.44
CA PRO A 407 -17.01 0.84 8.74
C PRO A 407 -18.51 0.91 9.10
N THR A 408 -19.35 1.61 8.31
CA THR A 408 -20.76 1.92 8.64
C THR A 408 -21.81 0.99 8.05
#